data_AF-A0A2A4YB36-F1
#
_entry.id   AF-A0A2A4YB36-F1
#
_cell.length_a   1.000
_cell.length_b   1.000
_cell.length_c   1.000
_cell.angle_alpha   90.00
_cell.angle_beta   90.00
_cell.angle_gamma   90.00
#
_symmetry.space_group_name_H-M   'P 1'
#
loop_
_entity.id
_entity.type
_entity.pdbx_description
1 polymer ?
#
loop_
_entity_poly.entity_id
_entity_poly.type
_entity_poly.pdbx_seq_one_letter_code
_entity_poly.pdbx_strand_id
1 'polypeptide(L)'
;MFYRSFTVFMLIFLISCSASKPKNGFDSICYIFEKASTKKLNPEELGRYIATELDTVIEGRPVSQDIKEVYYALFNVNPVERYGLFKESAESALKRRWDCEAMKAQYHEK
;
A
#
# COMPACT_ATOMS: atom_id res chain seq x y z
N MET A 1 33.41 29.02 -33.96
CA MET A 1 32.09 29.27 -33.34
C MET A 1 31.58 27.98 -32.76
N PHE A 2 31.26 28.02 -31.47
CA PHE A 2 30.74 26.93 -30.66
C PHE A 2 29.37 26.48 -31.15
N TYR A 3 29.09 25.17 -31.12
CA TYR A 3 27.90 24.63 -30.46
C TYR A 3 28.21 23.22 -29.93
N ARG A 4 28.45 23.15 -28.62
CA ARG A 4 28.35 21.95 -27.79
C ARG A 4 26.86 21.71 -27.54
N SER A 5 26.26 20.69 -28.14
CA SER A 5 24.95 20.20 -27.72
C SER A 5 25.14 19.01 -26.80
N PHE A 6 24.93 19.26 -25.51
CA PHE A 6 25.06 18.33 -24.40
C PHE A 6 23.74 17.54 -24.31
N THR A 7 23.64 16.40 -24.99
CA THR A 7 22.49 15.50 -24.89
C THR A 7 22.60 14.69 -23.59
N VAL A 8 22.31 15.33 -22.48
CA VAL A 8 22.17 14.69 -21.16
C VAL A 8 20.75 14.91 -20.69
N PHE A 9 19.90 13.89 -20.79
CA PHE A 9 18.86 13.50 -19.83
C PHE A 9 17.86 12.55 -20.49
N MET A 10 18.01 11.25 -20.28
CA MET A 10 16.89 10.34 -20.00
C MET A 10 17.44 8.94 -19.69
N LEU A 11 18.10 8.84 -18.53
CA LEU A 11 18.15 7.57 -17.80
C LEU A 11 16.74 7.34 -17.25
N ILE A 12 15.92 6.65 -18.04
CA ILE A 12 14.63 6.11 -17.61
C ILE A 12 14.96 5.10 -16.51
N PHE A 13 14.86 5.55 -15.27
CA PHE A 13 14.89 4.72 -14.08
C PHE A 13 13.66 3.79 -14.13
N LEU A 14 13.84 2.63 -14.75
CA LEU A 14 13.02 1.46 -14.50
C LEU A 14 13.29 1.04 -13.06
N ILE A 15 12.59 1.66 -12.12
CA ILE A 15 12.51 1.18 -10.75
C ILE A 15 11.66 -0.08 -10.83
N SER A 16 12.35 -1.21 -11.03
CA SER A 16 11.82 -2.53 -10.79
C SER A 16 11.23 -2.55 -9.39
N CYS A 17 9.90 -2.62 -9.31
CA CYS A 17 9.17 -2.83 -8.08
C CYS A 17 9.43 -4.27 -7.62
N SER A 18 10.60 -4.50 -7.01
CA SER A 18 10.83 -5.73 -6.26
C SER A 18 9.96 -5.64 -5.02
N ALA A 19 8.92 -6.48 -4.95
CA ALA A 19 8.10 -6.66 -3.77
C ALA A 19 9.01 -7.05 -2.58
N SER A 20 9.44 -6.04 -1.83
CA SER A 20 10.29 -6.24 -0.66
C SER A 20 9.45 -6.86 0.44
N LYS A 21 9.96 -7.90 1.10
CA LYS A 21 9.32 -8.44 2.31
C LYS A 21 9.01 -7.29 3.28
N PRO A 22 7.81 -7.26 3.88
CA PRO A 22 7.40 -6.15 4.72
C PRO A 22 8.31 -6.05 5.95
N LYS A 23 8.70 -4.83 6.31
CA LYS A 23 9.63 -4.55 7.42
C LYS A 23 8.91 -4.16 8.72
N ASN A 24 7.64 -3.81 8.63
CA ASN A 24 6.79 -3.36 9.74
C ASN A 24 5.31 -3.51 9.34
N GLY A 25 4.40 -3.29 10.29
CA GLY A 25 2.96 -3.44 10.07
C GLY A 25 2.41 -2.58 8.92
N PHE A 26 2.88 -1.35 8.71
CA PHE A 26 2.40 -0.51 7.59
C PHE A 26 2.84 -1.06 6.23
N ASP A 27 4.09 -1.52 6.13
CA ASP A 27 4.59 -2.18 4.93
C ASP A 27 3.86 -3.53 4.70
N SER A 28 3.49 -4.24 5.77
CA SER A 28 2.66 -5.44 5.70
C SER A 28 1.30 -5.15 5.08
N ILE A 29 0.63 -4.07 5.50
CA ILE A 29 -0.64 -3.66 4.89
C ILE A 29 -0.43 -3.32 3.42
N CYS A 30 0.59 -2.53 3.07
CA CYS A 30 0.84 -2.20 1.67
C CYS A 30 1.05 -3.45 0.81
N TYR A 31 1.79 -4.43 1.32
CA TYR A 31 2.00 -5.72 0.66
C TYR A 31 0.70 -6.51 0.45
N ILE A 32 -0.25 -6.45 1.38
CA ILE A 32 -1.58 -7.05 1.19
C ILE A 32 -2.32 -6.33 0.05
N PHE A 33 -2.23 -5.00 -0.05
CA PHE A 33 -2.83 -4.25 -1.16
C PHE A 33 -2.19 -4.58 -2.50
N GLU A 34 -0.86 -4.77 -2.55
CA GLU A 34 -0.18 -5.22 -3.77
C GLU A 34 -0.74 -6.57 -4.23
N LYS A 35 -0.88 -7.54 -3.32
CA LYS A 35 -1.54 -8.82 -3.63
C LYS A 35 -2.99 -8.64 -4.07
N ALA A 36 -3.74 -7.78 -3.38
CA ALA A 36 -5.14 -7.54 -3.68
C ALA A 36 -5.31 -6.90 -5.06
N SER A 37 -4.42 -6.00 -5.49
CA SER A 37 -4.48 -5.38 -6.82
C SER A 37 -4.30 -6.35 -7.99
N THR A 38 -3.74 -7.54 -7.74
CA THR A 38 -3.68 -8.62 -8.74
C THR A 38 -5.02 -9.36 -8.89
N LYS A 39 -5.98 -9.07 -8.00
CA LYS A 39 -7.31 -9.66 -7.94
C LYS A 39 -8.32 -8.57 -8.30
N LYS A 40 -9.30 -8.88 -9.14
CA LYS A 40 -10.43 -7.99 -9.42
C LYS A 40 -11.47 -8.14 -8.31
N LEU A 41 -11.24 -7.49 -7.17
CA LEU A 41 -12.12 -7.55 -6.00
C LEU A 41 -13.00 -6.31 -5.95
N ASN A 42 -14.28 -6.48 -5.64
CA ASN A 42 -15.11 -5.34 -5.26
C ASN A 42 -14.73 -4.83 -3.84
N PRO A 43 -15.23 -3.66 -3.39
CA PRO A 43 -14.85 -3.10 -2.10
C PRO A 43 -15.10 -4.01 -0.88
N GLU A 44 -16.20 -4.77 -0.88
CA GLU A 44 -16.55 -5.70 0.20
C GLU A 44 -15.61 -6.91 0.21
N GLU A 45 -15.31 -7.47 -0.97
CA GLU A 45 -14.35 -8.55 -1.15
C GLU A 45 -12.93 -8.12 -0.78
N LEU A 46 -12.54 -6.89 -1.13
CA LEU A 46 -11.26 -6.31 -0.76
C LEU A 46 -11.11 -6.19 0.77
N GLY A 47 -12.14 -5.68 1.45
CA GLY A 47 -12.15 -5.58 2.91
C GLY A 47 -12.02 -6.94 3.60
N ARG A 48 -12.76 -7.95 3.12
CA ARG A 48 -12.65 -9.33 3.62
C ARG A 48 -11.29 -9.96 3.33
N TYR A 49 -10.76 -9.74 2.12
CA TYR A 49 -9.45 -10.24 1.73
C TYR A 49 -8.36 -9.70 2.65
N ILE A 50 -8.37 -8.39 2.89
CA ILE A 50 -7.36 -7.76 3.74
C ILE A 50 -7.48 -8.23 5.19
N ALA A 51 -8.70 -8.28 5.74
CA ALA A 51 -8.92 -8.79 7.10
C ALA A 51 -8.44 -10.24 7.30
N THR A 52 -8.51 -11.06 6.24
CA THR A 52 -8.05 -12.46 6.27
C THR A 52 -6.53 -12.56 6.13
N GLU A 53 -5.92 -11.77 5.24
CA GLU A 53 -4.47 -11.77 5.02
C GLU A 53 -3.69 -11.12 6.17
N LEU A 54 -4.34 -10.38 7.07
CA LEU A 54 -3.69 -9.87 8.28
C LEU A 54 -3.01 -10.98 9.10
N ASP A 55 -3.64 -12.15 9.21
CA ASP A 55 -3.08 -13.30 9.92
C ASP A 55 -1.87 -13.91 9.20
N THR A 56 -1.77 -13.71 7.88
CA THR A 56 -0.70 -14.31 7.06
C THR A 56 0.54 -13.43 7.01
N VAL A 57 0.39 -12.10 7.12
CA VAL A 57 1.49 -11.13 6.97
C VAL A 57 2.03 -10.63 8.32
N ILE A 58 1.26 -10.71 9.41
CA ILE A 58 1.75 -10.38 10.76
C ILE A 58 2.31 -11.65 11.42
N GLU A 59 3.63 -11.79 11.31
CA GLU A 59 4.49 -12.93 11.73
C GLU A 59 3.97 -13.79 12.90
N GLY A 60 3.11 -14.77 12.58
CA GLY A 60 2.85 -15.94 13.43
C GLY A 60 1.98 -15.69 14.65
N ARG A 61 1.25 -14.56 14.73
CA ARG A 61 0.22 -14.35 15.76
C ARG A 61 -1.13 -14.07 15.10
N PRO A 62 -2.18 -14.85 15.41
CA PRO A 62 -3.51 -14.52 14.94
C PRO A 62 -3.86 -13.12 15.43
N VAL A 63 -4.25 -12.27 14.50
CA VAL A 63 -4.68 -10.91 14.80
C VAL A 63 -6.03 -11.02 15.51
N SER A 64 -6.22 -10.25 16.59
CA SER A 64 -7.49 -10.30 17.34
C SER A 64 -8.67 -9.93 16.43
N GLN A 65 -9.83 -10.48 16.74
CA GLN A 65 -11.07 -10.23 15.99
C GLN A 65 -11.38 -8.73 15.92
N ASP A 66 -11.20 -8.01 17.03
CA ASP A 66 -11.42 -6.56 17.10
C ASP A 66 -10.57 -5.79 16.08
N ILE A 67 -9.31 -6.18 15.88
CA ILE A 67 -8.44 -5.54 14.90
C ILE A 67 -8.93 -5.83 13.48
N LYS A 68 -9.35 -7.08 13.20
CA LYS A 68 -9.93 -7.43 11.89
C LYS A 68 -11.18 -6.61 11.59
N GLU A 69 -12.04 -6.41 12.59
CA GLU A 69 -13.23 -5.58 12.47
C GLU A 69 -12.90 -4.10 12.25
N VAL A 70 -11.90 -3.56 12.94
CA VAL A 70 -11.41 -2.19 12.69
C VAL A 70 -10.93 -2.04 11.26
N TYR A 71 -10.12 -3.00 10.76
CA TYR A 71 -9.69 -2.97 9.37
C TYR A 71 -10.88 -3.06 8.42
N TYR A 72 -11.80 -4.01 8.62
CA TYR A 72 -13.02 -4.12 7.82
C TYR A 72 -13.85 -2.83 7.80
N ALA A 73 -14.00 -2.16 8.95
CA ALA A 73 -14.71 -0.87 9.05
C ALA A 73 -13.97 0.26 8.31
N LEU A 74 -12.64 0.33 8.40
CA LEU A 74 -11.81 1.28 7.64
C LEU A 74 -11.96 1.09 6.12
N PHE A 75 -12.35 -0.10 5.66
CA PHE A 75 -12.66 -0.36 4.26
C PHE A 75 -13.99 0.24 3.76
N ASN A 76 -14.85 0.72 4.67
CA ASN A 76 -16.04 1.49 4.29
C ASN A 76 -15.76 2.99 4.14
N VAL A 77 -14.60 3.46 4.59
CA VAL A 77 -14.15 4.85 4.38
C VAL A 77 -13.78 5.05 2.91
N ASN A 78 -13.98 6.27 2.38
CA ASN A 78 -13.55 6.63 1.03
C ASN A 78 -12.07 6.24 0.82
N PRO A 79 -11.70 5.62 -0.32
CA PRO A 79 -10.32 5.23 -0.59
C PRO A 79 -9.28 6.34 -0.34
N VAL A 80 -9.54 7.57 -0.81
CA VAL A 80 -8.63 8.72 -0.66
C VAL A 80 -8.39 9.06 0.80
N GLU A 81 -9.46 9.10 1.59
CA GLU A 81 -9.40 9.37 3.02
C GLU A 81 -8.69 8.23 3.76
N ARG A 82 -8.98 6.98 3.41
CA ARG A 82 -8.35 5.79 4.00
C ARG A 82 -6.84 5.84 3.88
N TYR A 83 -6.30 6.05 2.68
CA TYR A 83 -4.84 6.16 2.51
C TYR A 83 -4.28 7.39 3.21
N GLY A 84 -5.02 8.52 3.23
CA GLY A 84 -4.60 9.69 3.99
C GLY A 84 -4.35 9.35 5.47
N LEU A 85 -5.30 8.66 6.10
CA LEU A 85 -5.19 8.19 7.48
C LEU A 85 -4.04 7.20 7.68
N PHE A 86 -3.86 6.25 6.76
CA PHE A 86 -2.75 5.30 6.81
C PHE A 86 -1.39 5.98 6.66
N LYS A 87 -1.27 6.91 5.72
CA LYS A 87 -0.04 7.66 5.47
C LYS A 87 0.33 8.51 6.67
N GLU A 88 -0.60 9.29 7.20
CA GLU A 88 -0.35 10.12 8.38
C GLU A 88 0.11 9.27 9.57
N SER A 89 -0.58 8.15 9.82
CA SER A 89 -0.24 7.21 10.89
C SER A 89 1.15 6.58 10.68
N ALA A 90 1.45 6.16 9.45
CA ALA A 90 2.73 5.55 9.11
C ALA A 90 3.89 6.54 9.25
N GLU A 91 3.74 7.77 8.74
CA GLU A 91 4.78 8.79 8.80
C GLU A 91 5.02 9.26 10.24
N SER A 92 3.94 9.39 11.02
CA SER A 92 4.03 9.72 12.45
C SER A 92 4.74 8.64 13.27
N ALA A 93 4.42 7.35 13.03
CA ALA A 93 5.01 6.23 13.75
C ALA A 93 6.46 5.94 13.32
N LEU A 94 6.72 5.94 12.01
CA LEU A 94 8.02 5.55 11.45
C LEU A 94 9.03 6.70 11.40
N LYS A 95 8.60 7.95 11.65
CA LYS A 95 9.43 9.16 11.58
C LYS A 95 10.16 9.33 10.24
N ARG A 96 9.52 8.88 9.15
CA ARG A 96 10.00 8.98 7.77
C ARG A 96 8.82 9.10 6.83
N ARG A 97 9.07 9.53 5.59
CA ARG A 97 8.05 9.44 4.53
C ARG A 97 7.65 7.99 4.28
N TRP A 98 6.37 7.80 4.04
CA TRP A 98 5.79 6.51 3.72
C TRP A 98 4.87 6.64 2.51
N ASP A 99 4.91 5.64 1.65
CA ASP A 99 4.09 5.61 0.46
C ASP A 99 3.71 4.17 0.09
N CYS A 100 2.53 4.02 -0.50
CA CYS A 100 1.99 2.75 -0.96
C CYS A 100 1.21 2.95 -2.26
N GLU A 101 1.85 2.65 -3.39
CA GLU A 101 1.23 2.80 -4.71
C GLU A 101 0.02 1.87 -4.89
N ALA A 102 0.09 0.64 -4.39
CA ALA A 102 -1.00 -0.32 -4.51
C ALA A 102 -2.27 0.15 -3.77
N MET A 103 -2.13 0.80 -2.62
CA MET A 103 -3.25 1.39 -1.90
C MET A 103 -3.81 2.63 -2.63
N LYS A 104 -2.94 3.46 -3.24
CA LYS A 104 -3.38 4.61 -4.06
C LYS A 104 -4.07 4.17 -5.36
N ALA A 105 -3.65 3.09 -5.98
CA ALA A 105 -4.26 2.61 -7.22
C ALA A 105 -5.76 2.28 -7.06
N GLN A 106 -6.18 1.89 -5.85
CA GLN A 106 -7.58 1.65 -5.50
C GLN A 106 -8.46 2.92 -5.52
N TYR A 107 -7.90 4.11 -5.74
CA TYR A 107 -8.67 5.35 -5.93
C TYR A 107 -9.37 5.45 -7.29
N HIS A 108 -8.85 4.74 -8.30
CA HIS A 108 -9.16 5.00 -9.69
C HIS A 108 -10.02 3.93 -10.35
N GLU A 109 -10.29 2.80 -9.69
CA GLU A 109 -11.26 1.81 -10.15
C GLU A 109 -12.67 2.25 -9.72
N LYS A 110 -13.33 3.01 -10.62
CA LYS A 110 -14.79 3.20 -10.61
C LYS A 110 -15.45 2.16 -11.49
#